data_AF-A0A3D0FT31-F1
#
_entry.id   AF-A0A3D0FT31-F1
#
_cell.length_a   1.000
_cell.length_b   1.000
_cell.length_c   1.000
_cell.angle_alpha   90.00
_cell.angle_beta   90.00
_cell.angle_gamma   90.00
#
_symmetry.space_group_name_H-M   'P 1'
#
loop_
_entity.id
_entity.type
_entity.pdbx_description
1 polymer ?
#
loop_
_entity_poly.entity_id
_entity_poly.type
_entity_poly.pdbx_seq_one_letter_code
_entity_poly.pdbx_strand_id
1 'polypeptide(L)'
;MKKIKIICIVFLSLSALRGYSQKVMTGLEVLKASNFKILEGKRVGLITNPTGFDNNIKSTVDILFEAPNVKLVALFGPEHGVRGNAHAGDRVEASTDSKTGLPVFSLYGDTRKATPEMLKGIDVLVYDIQDIGCRSFTYISTMGLAMEAAAENNIEFVVLDRPNPLGGLKVEGNVVEDGFISFVSQFKIPYVYGLTCGELATLLNEEDMIKGH
;
A
#
# COMPACT_ATOMS: atom_id res chain seq x y z
N MET A 1 19.85 14.45 55.84
CA MET A 1 20.26 13.32 54.97
C MET A 1 20.78 13.89 53.65
N LYS A 2 22.07 13.72 53.34
CA LYS A 2 22.68 14.25 52.12
C LYS A 2 22.31 13.36 50.93
N LYS A 3 21.63 13.90 49.92
CA LYS A 3 21.32 13.19 48.66
C LYS A 3 22.55 13.15 47.77
N ILE A 4 22.91 11.97 47.28
CA ILE A 4 23.99 11.76 46.29
C ILE A 4 23.46 12.19 44.92
N LYS A 5 24.19 13.08 44.23
CA LYS A 5 23.98 13.36 42.81
C LYS A 5 24.81 12.37 42.00
N ILE A 6 24.15 11.44 41.32
CA ILE A 6 24.78 10.58 40.33
C ILE A 6 24.73 11.32 38.99
N ILE A 7 25.90 11.58 38.41
CA ILE A 7 26.05 12.05 37.04
C ILE A 7 26.58 10.88 36.23
N CYS A 8 25.74 10.31 35.35
CA CYS A 8 26.17 9.34 34.35
C CYS A 8 26.60 10.11 33.10
N ILE A 9 27.90 10.14 32.82
CA ILE A 9 28.42 10.58 31.51
C ILE A 9 28.54 9.33 30.66
N VAL A 10 27.58 9.13 29.76
CA VAL A 10 27.73 8.14 28.68
C VAL A 10 28.60 8.80 27.61
N PHE A 11 29.86 8.38 27.52
CA PHE A 11 30.67 8.66 26.34
C PHE A 11 30.09 7.85 25.18
N LEU A 12 29.17 8.46 24.40
CA LEU A 12 28.89 7.98 23.06
C LEU A 12 30.13 8.30 22.23
N SER A 13 30.97 7.29 22.01
CA SER A 13 31.85 7.29 20.85
C SER A 13 30.94 7.39 19.62
N LEU A 14 30.83 8.59 19.05
CA LEU A 14 30.25 8.83 17.74
C LEU A 14 31.21 8.21 16.70
N SER A 15 31.26 6.88 16.66
CA SER A 15 31.58 6.18 15.44
C SER A 15 30.42 6.54 14.52
N ALA A 16 30.64 7.52 13.64
CA ALA A 16 29.77 7.75 12.51
C ALA A 16 29.85 6.50 11.63
N LEU A 17 29.12 5.46 12.04
CA LEU A 17 28.56 4.51 11.11
C LEU A 17 27.67 5.37 10.21
N ARG A 18 28.27 5.87 9.12
CA ARG A 18 27.52 6.13 7.91
C ARG A 18 26.93 4.76 7.56
N GLY A 19 25.76 4.48 8.12
CA GLY A 19 24.87 3.52 7.51
C GLY A 19 24.71 4.02 6.10
N TYR A 20 25.38 3.37 5.15
CA TYR A 20 24.99 3.45 3.76
C TYR A 20 23.57 2.89 3.76
N SER A 21 22.58 3.78 3.93
CA SER A 21 21.22 3.46 3.55
C SER A 21 21.33 3.10 2.07
N GLN A 22 21.19 1.81 1.76
CA GLN A 22 21.13 1.41 0.37
C GLN A 22 19.95 2.13 -0.23
N LYS A 23 20.24 3.04 -1.17
CA LYS A 23 19.22 3.81 -1.84
C LYS A 23 18.49 2.85 -2.78
N VAL A 24 17.38 2.32 -2.32
CA VAL A 24 16.50 1.49 -3.13
C VAL A 24 15.65 2.37 -4.06
N MET A 25 15.39 1.90 -5.26
CA MET A 25 14.35 2.47 -6.12
C MET A 25 13.05 1.77 -5.77
N THR A 26 12.10 2.48 -5.17
CA THR A 26 10.75 1.96 -4.96
C THR A 26 10.05 1.75 -6.30
N GLY A 27 8.94 1.00 -6.32
CA GLY A 27 8.15 0.80 -7.54
C GLY A 27 7.74 2.12 -8.20
N LEU A 28 7.46 3.17 -7.41
CA LEU A 28 7.18 4.51 -7.93
C LEU A 28 8.39 5.16 -8.62
N GLU A 29 9.59 5.01 -8.08
CA GLU A 29 10.81 5.51 -8.71
C GLU A 29 11.10 4.78 -10.02
N VAL A 30 10.89 3.46 -10.05
CA VAL A 30 11.02 2.65 -11.28
C VAL A 30 9.96 3.07 -12.31
N LEU A 31 8.71 3.27 -11.88
CA LEU A 31 7.63 3.72 -12.74
C LEU A 31 7.96 5.07 -13.39
N LYS A 32 8.43 6.06 -12.61
CA LYS A 32 8.91 7.35 -13.12
C LYS A 32 10.06 7.18 -14.11
N ALA A 33 11.06 6.36 -13.77
CA ALA A 33 12.22 6.11 -14.63
C ALA A 33 11.83 5.46 -15.97
N SER A 34 10.77 4.66 -15.98
CA SER A 34 10.18 4.08 -17.20
C SER A 34 9.27 5.04 -17.97
N ASN A 35 9.17 6.31 -17.54
CA ASN A 35 8.23 7.30 -18.05
C ASN A 35 6.77 6.81 -18.05
N PHE A 36 6.36 6.11 -17.00
CA PHE A 36 4.99 5.60 -16.82
C PHE A 36 4.48 4.68 -17.95
N LYS A 37 5.38 4.08 -18.73
CA LYS A 37 5.06 3.34 -19.97
C LYS A 37 3.93 2.32 -19.81
N ILE A 38 3.89 1.59 -18.69
CA ILE A 38 2.88 0.56 -18.43
C ILE A 38 1.46 1.12 -18.23
N LEU A 39 1.32 2.43 -17.99
CA LEU A 39 0.05 3.11 -17.75
C LEU A 39 -0.46 3.90 -18.96
N GLU A 40 0.33 4.01 -20.04
CA GLU A 40 -0.04 4.78 -21.22
C GLU A 40 -1.32 4.24 -21.88
N GLY A 41 -2.22 5.15 -22.24
CA GLY A 41 -3.50 4.80 -22.88
C GLY A 41 -4.55 4.17 -21.95
N LYS A 42 -4.24 3.97 -20.66
CA LYS A 42 -5.15 3.37 -19.67
C LYS A 42 -5.76 4.43 -18.75
N ARG A 43 -7.01 4.20 -18.33
CA ARG A 43 -7.65 4.95 -17.23
C ARG A 43 -7.22 4.33 -15.91
N VAL A 44 -6.45 5.09 -15.14
CA VAL A 44 -5.77 4.61 -13.93
C VAL A 44 -6.63 4.91 -12.70
N GLY A 45 -6.93 3.89 -11.92
CA GLY A 45 -7.36 4.03 -10.53
C GLY A 45 -6.17 3.83 -9.60
N LEU A 46 -6.04 4.66 -8.56
CA LEU A 46 -4.91 4.57 -7.62
C LEU A 46 -5.39 4.24 -6.21
N ILE A 47 -4.91 3.11 -5.68
CA ILE A 47 -5.04 2.72 -4.28
C ILE A 47 -3.80 3.21 -3.54
N THR A 48 -3.96 4.20 -2.68
CA THR A 48 -2.84 4.85 -1.98
C THR A 48 -3.28 5.44 -0.65
N ASN A 49 -2.30 5.82 0.16
CA ASN A 49 -2.48 6.64 1.37
C ASN A 49 -1.29 7.64 1.49
N PRO A 50 -1.13 8.36 2.61
CA PRO A 50 0.00 9.29 2.79
C PRO A 50 1.41 8.69 2.70
N THR A 51 1.55 7.36 2.70
CA THR A 51 2.86 6.69 2.51
C THR A 51 3.26 6.56 1.04
N GLY A 52 2.30 6.73 0.12
CA GLY A 52 2.51 6.74 -1.33
C GLY A 52 3.16 8.06 -1.76
N PHE A 53 4.48 8.15 -1.61
CA PHE A 53 5.30 9.27 -2.06
C PHE A 53 6.65 8.81 -2.63
N ASP A 54 7.31 9.71 -3.35
CA ASP A 54 8.62 9.53 -4.00
C ASP A 54 9.80 10.02 -3.14
N ASN A 55 11.04 9.89 -3.63
CA ASN A 55 12.23 10.34 -2.89
C ASN A 55 12.25 11.84 -2.53
N ASN A 56 11.35 12.65 -3.11
CA ASN A 56 11.20 14.07 -2.84
C ASN A 56 9.97 14.39 -1.98
N ILE A 57 9.33 13.36 -1.39
CA ILE A 57 8.11 13.48 -0.58
C ILE A 57 6.93 14.02 -1.41
N LYS A 58 6.95 13.82 -2.73
CA LYS A 58 5.81 14.14 -3.58
C LYS A 58 4.89 12.94 -3.66
N SER A 59 3.60 13.16 -3.38
CA SER A 59 2.59 12.10 -3.40
C SER A 59 2.43 11.46 -4.78
N THR A 60 2.22 10.15 -4.81
CA THR A 60 1.92 9.38 -6.03
C THR A 60 0.68 9.90 -6.74
N VAL A 61 -0.32 10.38 -5.99
CA VAL A 61 -1.51 11.03 -6.56
C VAL A 61 -1.09 12.20 -7.46
N ASP A 62 -0.25 13.08 -6.93
CA ASP A 62 0.17 14.30 -7.63
C ASP A 62 1.09 13.97 -8.80
N ILE A 63 1.98 12.98 -8.64
CA ILE A 63 2.89 12.53 -9.69
C ILE A 63 2.12 11.97 -10.88
N LEU A 64 1.15 11.07 -10.64
CA LEU A 64 0.38 10.46 -11.71
C LEU A 64 -0.62 11.45 -12.34
N PHE A 65 -1.17 12.37 -11.56
CA PHE A 65 -2.09 13.40 -12.07
C PHE A 65 -1.37 14.43 -12.96
N GLU A 66 -0.13 14.81 -12.61
CA GLU A 66 0.65 15.79 -13.38
C GLU A 66 1.37 15.17 -14.59
N ALA A 67 1.47 13.84 -14.67
CA ALA A 67 2.12 13.15 -15.79
C ALA A 67 1.25 13.20 -17.06
N PRO A 68 1.71 13.82 -18.16
CA PRO A 68 0.88 14.08 -19.33
C PRO A 68 0.46 12.83 -20.11
N ASN A 69 1.17 11.72 -19.95
CA ASN A 69 0.88 10.44 -20.58
C ASN A 69 0.08 9.48 -19.68
N VAL A 70 -0.34 9.92 -18.50
CA VAL A 70 -1.13 9.13 -17.55
C VAL A 70 -2.50 9.76 -17.38
N LYS A 71 -3.55 8.93 -17.45
CA LYS A 71 -4.93 9.38 -17.21
C LYS A 71 -5.43 8.84 -15.88
N LEU A 72 -5.11 9.53 -14.79
CA LEU A 72 -5.62 9.23 -13.46
C LEU A 72 -7.09 9.65 -13.33
N VAL A 73 -7.98 8.71 -13.01
CA VAL A 73 -9.45 8.95 -13.03
C VAL A 73 -10.14 8.75 -11.68
N ALA A 74 -9.54 8.02 -10.74
CA ALA A 74 -10.14 7.73 -9.45
C ALA A 74 -9.08 7.40 -8.40
N LEU A 75 -9.39 7.70 -7.13
CA LEU A 75 -8.54 7.41 -5.99
C LEU A 75 -9.29 6.48 -5.02
N PHE A 76 -8.56 5.57 -4.40
CA PHE A 76 -9.08 4.60 -3.44
C PHE A 76 -8.26 4.68 -2.16
N GLY A 77 -8.91 5.03 -1.05
CA GLY A 77 -8.27 5.12 0.26
C GLY A 77 -8.61 3.91 1.13
N PRO A 78 -7.64 3.31 1.84
CA PRO A 78 -7.91 2.31 2.88
C PRO A 78 -8.40 3.02 4.16
N GLU A 79 -8.11 2.45 5.33
CA GLU A 79 -8.59 2.86 6.66
C GLU A 79 -8.42 4.34 7.05
N HIS A 80 -7.36 5.02 6.58
CA HIS A 80 -7.08 6.43 6.91
C HIS A 80 -7.31 7.38 5.72
N GLY A 81 -7.94 6.88 4.65
CA GLY A 81 -8.16 7.62 3.41
C GLY A 81 -6.87 7.92 2.63
N VAL A 82 -7.04 8.58 1.49
CA VAL A 82 -5.97 8.85 0.52
C VAL A 82 -4.97 9.90 1.02
N ARG A 83 -5.46 10.98 1.61
CA ARG A 83 -4.65 12.12 2.09
C ARG A 83 -4.42 12.14 3.61
N GLY A 84 -4.89 11.13 4.35
CA GLY A 84 -4.80 11.10 5.82
C GLY A 84 -5.78 12.04 6.53
N ASN A 85 -6.73 12.62 5.80
CA ASN A 85 -7.71 13.57 6.32
C ASN A 85 -9.01 12.92 6.81
N ALA A 86 -9.09 11.58 6.79
CA ALA A 86 -10.25 10.82 7.26
C ALA A 86 -9.91 10.13 8.59
N HIS A 87 -10.77 10.26 9.59
CA HIS A 87 -10.62 9.52 10.86
C HIS A 87 -11.09 8.08 10.70
N ALA A 88 -10.42 7.15 11.39
CA ALA A 88 -10.83 5.75 11.42
C ALA A 88 -12.24 5.62 12.00
N GLY A 89 -13.18 5.07 11.22
CA GLY A 89 -14.58 4.89 11.62
C GLY A 89 -15.57 5.91 11.05
N ASP A 90 -15.10 6.96 10.38
CA ASP A 90 -16.00 7.87 9.67
C ASP A 90 -16.51 7.20 8.39
N ARG A 91 -17.83 7.32 8.14
CA ARG A 91 -18.44 6.97 6.86
C ARG A 91 -17.87 7.91 5.80
N VAL A 92 -16.80 7.49 5.15
CA VAL A 92 -16.27 8.19 3.98
C VAL A 92 -17.24 7.91 2.83
N GLU A 93 -18.34 8.67 2.79
CA GLU A 93 -19.15 8.83 1.58
C GLU A 93 -18.23 9.25 0.43
N ALA A 94 -18.62 8.91 -0.80
CA ALA A 94 -17.86 9.26 -2.00
C ALA A 94 -17.45 10.73 -1.95
N SER A 95 -16.15 10.97 -1.84
CA SER A 95 -15.60 12.32 -1.65
C SER A 95 -14.79 12.71 -2.88
N THR A 96 -14.30 13.94 -2.90
CA THR A 96 -13.53 14.46 -4.02
C THR A 96 -12.20 14.98 -3.48
N ASP A 97 -11.09 14.62 -4.12
CA ASP A 97 -9.78 15.14 -3.73
C ASP A 97 -9.72 16.62 -4.11
N SER A 98 -9.54 17.49 -3.13
CA SER A 98 -9.63 18.94 -3.31
C SER A 98 -8.58 19.51 -4.26
N LYS A 99 -7.44 18.83 -4.43
CA LYS A 99 -6.34 19.28 -5.29
C LYS A 99 -6.54 18.85 -6.75
N THR A 100 -7.00 17.62 -6.98
CA THR A 100 -7.12 17.04 -8.33
C THR A 100 -8.54 17.07 -8.89
N GLY A 101 -9.55 17.23 -8.04
CA GLY A 101 -10.97 17.12 -8.41
C GLY A 101 -11.42 15.68 -8.69
N LEU A 102 -10.58 14.67 -8.42
CA LEU A 102 -10.89 13.28 -8.68
C LEU A 102 -11.84 12.68 -7.64
N PRO A 103 -12.71 11.74 -8.03
CA PRO A 103 -13.50 10.99 -7.07
C PRO A 103 -12.59 10.13 -6.18
N VAL A 104 -12.95 10.05 -4.89
CA VAL A 104 -12.26 9.29 -3.85
C VAL A 104 -13.23 8.29 -3.26
N PHE A 105 -12.89 7.01 -3.36
CA PHE A 105 -13.64 5.89 -2.80
C PHE A 105 -12.96 5.35 -1.55
N SER A 106 -13.76 4.90 -0.58
CA SER A 106 -13.26 4.23 0.62
C SER A 106 -13.28 2.72 0.44
N LEU A 107 -12.15 2.07 0.74
CA LEU A 107 -11.99 0.62 0.83
C LEU A 107 -11.90 0.17 2.30
N TYR A 108 -12.70 0.78 3.17
CA TYR A 108 -12.79 0.48 4.59
C TYR A 108 -14.25 0.45 5.10
N GLY A 109 -14.44 -0.10 6.30
CA GLY A 109 -15.76 -0.18 6.94
C GLY A 109 -16.68 -1.15 6.19
N ASP A 110 -17.82 -0.64 5.73
CA ASP A 110 -18.85 -1.40 5.02
C ASP A 110 -18.41 -1.83 3.61
N THR A 111 -17.47 -1.11 3.00
CA THR A 111 -16.98 -1.40 1.64
C THR A 111 -15.47 -1.64 1.66
N ARG A 112 -15.03 -2.89 1.80
CA ARG A 112 -13.59 -3.26 1.85
C ARG A 112 -13.05 -3.77 0.51
N LYS A 113 -13.94 -4.26 -0.35
CA LYS A 113 -13.68 -4.70 -1.72
C LYS A 113 -14.30 -3.68 -2.67
N ALA A 114 -13.57 -3.24 -3.68
CA ALA A 114 -14.07 -2.27 -4.65
C ALA A 114 -15.29 -2.86 -5.39
N THR A 115 -16.37 -2.11 -5.49
CA THR A 115 -17.57 -2.57 -6.22
C THR A 115 -17.41 -2.37 -7.73
N PRO A 116 -18.13 -3.13 -8.58
CA PRO A 116 -18.11 -2.92 -10.03
C PRO A 116 -18.41 -1.46 -10.45
N GLU A 117 -19.28 -0.76 -9.71
CA GLU A 117 -19.61 0.64 -9.95
C GLU A 117 -18.43 1.56 -9.68
N MET A 118 -17.66 1.32 -8.62
CA MET A 118 -16.43 2.08 -8.33
C MET A 118 -15.35 1.85 -9.38
N LEU A 119 -15.33 0.65 -9.97
CA LEU A 119 -14.38 0.23 -11.00
C LEU A 119 -14.79 0.64 -12.41
N LYS A 120 -16.00 1.21 -12.58
CA LYS A 120 -16.53 1.56 -13.89
C LYS A 120 -15.63 2.59 -14.58
N GLY A 121 -15.06 2.16 -15.69
CA GLY A 121 -14.22 3.02 -16.52
C GLY A 121 -12.78 3.15 -16.02
N ILE A 122 -12.32 2.21 -15.21
CA ILE A 122 -10.92 1.99 -14.89
C ILE A 122 -10.42 0.83 -15.75
N ASP A 123 -9.24 0.97 -16.33
CA ASP A 123 -8.59 -0.07 -17.13
C ASP A 123 -7.44 -0.74 -16.34
N VAL A 124 -6.85 -0.01 -15.39
CA VAL A 124 -5.79 -0.51 -14.49
C VAL A 124 -5.93 0.08 -13.08
N LEU A 125 -5.83 -0.78 -12.08
CA LEU A 125 -5.64 -0.39 -10.68
C LEU A 125 -4.16 -0.42 -10.32
N VAL A 126 -3.68 0.66 -9.72
CA VAL A 126 -2.31 0.79 -9.22
C VAL A 126 -2.35 0.81 -7.69
N TYR A 127 -1.57 -0.04 -7.04
CA TYR A 127 -1.41 -0.07 -5.60
C TYR A 127 -0.05 0.52 -5.20
N ASP A 128 -0.05 1.53 -4.32
CA ASP A 128 1.18 2.15 -3.80
C ASP A 128 1.02 2.54 -2.33
N ILE A 129 1.25 1.57 -1.43
CA ILE A 129 1.15 1.77 0.01
C ILE A 129 2.28 1.03 0.72
N GLN A 130 2.94 1.71 1.66
CA GLN A 130 3.90 1.10 2.57
C GLN A 130 3.18 0.29 3.65
N ASP A 131 3.37 -1.02 3.68
CA ASP A 131 2.95 -1.89 4.78
C ASP A 131 4.10 -2.13 5.78
N ILE A 132 3.88 -3.00 6.77
CA ILE A 132 4.82 -3.26 7.87
C ILE A 132 5.33 -4.70 7.96
N GLY A 133 5.05 -5.56 6.98
CA GLY A 133 5.46 -6.98 6.99
C GLY A 133 4.68 -7.88 7.95
N CYS A 134 3.52 -7.41 8.44
CA CYS A 134 2.69 -8.10 9.42
C CYS A 134 1.26 -8.34 8.91
N ARG A 135 0.75 -9.56 9.07
CA ARG A 135 -0.53 -10.01 8.54
C ARG A 135 -1.73 -9.22 9.04
N SER A 136 -1.69 -8.72 10.27
CA SER A 136 -2.80 -7.94 10.86
C SER A 136 -2.82 -6.48 10.43
N PHE A 137 -1.84 -6.03 9.65
CA PHE A 137 -1.84 -4.69 9.08
C PHE A 137 -2.62 -4.69 7.76
N THR A 138 -3.81 -4.10 7.79
CA THR A 138 -4.90 -4.40 6.85
C THR A 138 -4.69 -3.90 5.41
N TYR A 139 -3.62 -3.17 5.12
CA TYR A 139 -3.33 -2.70 3.75
C TYR A 139 -3.10 -3.86 2.77
N ILE A 140 -2.47 -4.94 3.21
CA ILE A 140 -2.34 -6.15 2.36
C ILE A 140 -3.69 -6.82 2.13
N SER A 141 -4.60 -6.77 3.09
CA SER A 141 -5.97 -7.26 2.94
C SER A 141 -6.73 -6.43 1.91
N THR A 142 -6.60 -5.09 1.97
CA THR A 142 -7.11 -4.18 0.94
C THR A 142 -6.52 -4.51 -0.43
N MET A 143 -5.20 -4.76 -0.53
CA MET A 143 -4.54 -5.12 -1.77
C MET A 143 -5.15 -6.38 -2.39
N GLY A 144 -5.19 -7.50 -1.66
CA GLY A 144 -5.70 -8.75 -2.24
C GLY A 144 -7.20 -8.72 -2.53
N LEU A 145 -8.02 -8.02 -1.74
CA LEU A 145 -9.44 -7.82 -2.09
C LEU A 145 -9.60 -6.95 -3.34
N ALA A 146 -8.73 -5.94 -3.54
CA ALA A 146 -8.73 -5.14 -4.75
C ALA A 146 -8.22 -5.92 -5.98
N MET A 147 -7.24 -6.81 -5.81
CA MET A 147 -6.81 -7.75 -6.84
C MET A 147 -7.96 -8.68 -7.26
N GLU A 148 -8.68 -9.25 -6.29
CA GLU A 148 -9.86 -10.08 -6.55
C GLU A 148 -10.95 -9.30 -7.32
N ALA A 149 -11.24 -8.06 -6.91
CA ALA A 149 -12.20 -7.21 -7.61
C ALA A 149 -11.73 -6.84 -9.02
N ALA A 150 -10.43 -6.62 -9.23
CA ALA A 150 -9.85 -6.34 -10.53
C ALA A 150 -10.00 -7.53 -11.47
N ALA A 151 -9.65 -8.74 -10.99
CA ALA A 151 -9.77 -9.99 -11.73
C ALA A 151 -11.22 -10.24 -12.18
N GLU A 152 -12.19 -10.13 -11.27
CA GLU A 152 -13.63 -10.27 -11.55
C GLU A 152 -14.17 -9.27 -12.60
N ASN A 153 -13.50 -8.14 -12.80
CA ASN A 153 -13.90 -7.08 -13.73
C ASN A 153 -12.98 -6.94 -14.95
N ASN A 154 -12.04 -7.88 -15.16
CA ASN A 154 -11.04 -7.82 -16.24
C ASN A 154 -10.21 -6.53 -16.24
N ILE A 155 -9.82 -6.05 -15.05
CA ILE A 155 -9.00 -4.86 -14.85
C ILE A 155 -7.57 -5.31 -14.52
N GLU A 156 -6.59 -4.68 -15.15
CA GLU A 156 -5.19 -4.95 -14.84
C GLU A 156 -4.83 -4.44 -13.44
N PHE A 157 -3.95 -5.15 -12.73
CA PHE A 157 -3.51 -4.75 -11.40
C PHE A 157 -1.99 -4.58 -11.38
N VAL A 158 -1.52 -3.42 -10.93
CA VAL A 158 -0.10 -3.06 -10.87
C VAL A 158 0.27 -2.71 -9.43
N VAL A 159 1.28 -3.40 -8.89
CA VAL A 159 1.84 -3.09 -7.57
C VAL A 159 3.11 -2.26 -7.74
N LEU A 160 3.13 -1.05 -7.18
CA LEU A 160 4.35 -0.28 -7.03
C LEU A 160 5.05 -0.76 -5.77
N ASP A 161 5.92 -1.74 -5.94
CA ASP A 161 6.48 -2.48 -4.82
C ASP A 161 7.25 -1.59 -3.83
N ARG A 162 7.16 -1.95 -2.55
CA ARG A 162 7.81 -1.24 -1.43
C ARG A 162 8.54 -2.21 -0.51
N PRO A 163 9.65 -1.79 0.12
CA PRO A 163 10.40 -2.65 1.02
C PRO A 163 9.55 -3.14 2.19
N ASN A 164 9.68 -4.41 2.54
CA ASN A 164 9.19 -4.91 3.83
C ASN A 164 10.12 -4.40 4.96
N PRO A 165 9.64 -3.58 5.91
CA PRO A 165 10.49 -2.98 6.94
C PRO A 165 11.00 -3.99 7.98
N LEU A 166 10.42 -5.20 8.06
CA LEU A 166 10.94 -6.30 8.88
C LEU A 166 11.98 -7.16 8.12
N GLY A 167 12.24 -6.84 6.85
CA GLY A 167 13.12 -7.59 5.96
C GLY A 167 12.47 -8.88 5.41
N GLY A 168 13.09 -9.44 4.37
CA GLY A 168 12.59 -10.64 3.68
C GLY A 168 13.06 -11.99 4.26
N LEU A 169 13.71 -11.98 5.43
CA LEU A 169 14.29 -13.20 6.02
C LEU A 169 13.52 -13.73 7.23
N LYS A 170 12.68 -12.89 7.86
CA LYS A 170 11.89 -13.27 9.02
C LYS A 170 10.55 -13.84 8.58
N VAL A 171 10.25 -15.06 9.03
CA VAL A 171 8.96 -15.71 8.89
C VAL A 171 8.55 -16.28 10.25
N GLU A 172 7.47 -15.78 10.84
CA GLU A 172 7.09 -16.08 12.23
C GLU A 172 5.57 -16.22 12.38
N GLY A 173 5.13 -17.11 13.28
CA GLY A 173 3.71 -17.36 13.59
C GLY A 173 3.04 -18.39 12.67
N ASN A 174 1.92 -18.95 13.14
CA ASN A 174 1.14 -19.92 12.36
C ASN A 174 0.43 -19.24 11.18
N VAL A 175 0.17 -20.02 10.14
CA VAL A 175 -0.76 -19.64 9.06
C VAL A 175 -2.18 -19.52 9.60
N VAL A 176 -3.01 -18.72 8.93
CA VAL A 176 -4.43 -18.59 9.29
C VAL A 176 -5.16 -19.90 9.02
N GLU A 177 -5.93 -20.35 10.00
CA GLU A 177 -6.81 -21.52 9.87
C GLU A 177 -8.17 -21.14 9.30
N ASP A 178 -8.82 -22.10 8.65
CA ASP A 178 -10.21 -21.95 8.22
C ASP A 178 -11.11 -21.68 9.44
N GLY A 179 -11.91 -20.60 9.37
CA GLY A 179 -12.69 -20.08 10.51
C GLY A 179 -12.08 -18.84 11.19
N PHE A 180 -10.80 -18.55 10.97
CA PHE A 180 -10.13 -17.34 11.45
C PHE A 180 -9.76 -16.36 10.33
N ILE A 181 -10.19 -16.61 9.09
CA ILE A 181 -10.04 -15.68 7.98
C ILE A 181 -10.94 -14.47 8.20
N SER A 182 -10.32 -13.29 8.24
CA SER A 182 -11.01 -12.01 8.43
C SER A 182 -10.19 -10.89 7.78
N PHE A 183 -10.67 -9.64 7.82
CA PHE A 183 -9.92 -8.52 7.24
C PHE A 183 -8.56 -8.25 7.93
N VAL A 184 -8.35 -8.71 9.17
CA VAL A 184 -7.05 -8.64 9.88
C VAL A 184 -6.24 -9.94 9.78
N SER A 185 -6.70 -10.88 8.96
CA SER A 185 -6.13 -12.23 8.78
C SER A 185 -6.55 -12.81 7.43
N GLN A 186 -6.47 -11.99 6.39
CA GLN A 186 -7.20 -12.21 5.13
C GLN A 186 -6.69 -13.41 4.31
N PHE A 187 -5.41 -13.78 4.49
CA PHE A 187 -4.75 -14.81 3.71
C PHE A 187 -4.09 -15.84 4.63
N LYS A 188 -3.93 -17.07 4.14
CA LYS A 188 -3.24 -18.18 4.82
C LYS A 188 -1.71 -18.01 4.79
N ILE A 189 -1.24 -16.88 5.29
CA ILE A 189 0.18 -16.54 5.45
C ILE A 189 0.56 -16.50 6.95
N PRO A 190 1.85 -16.67 7.31
CA PRO A 190 2.34 -16.46 8.67
C PRO A 190 2.05 -15.05 9.20
N TYR A 191 2.22 -14.82 10.51
CA TYR A 191 1.96 -13.50 11.09
C TYR A 191 2.98 -12.47 10.61
N VAL A 192 4.26 -12.81 10.64
CA VAL A 192 5.32 -12.11 9.91
C VAL A 192 5.64 -12.96 8.70
N TYR A 193 5.36 -12.43 7.51
CA TYR A 193 5.30 -13.26 6.29
C TYR A 193 6.54 -13.13 5.38
N GLY A 194 7.43 -12.17 5.64
CA GLY A 194 8.75 -12.10 5.01
C GLY A 194 8.78 -11.77 3.51
N LEU A 195 7.72 -11.17 2.97
CA LEU A 195 7.61 -10.78 1.55
C LEU A 195 7.42 -9.27 1.42
N THR A 196 7.79 -8.69 0.29
CA THR A 196 7.27 -7.38 -0.12
C THR A 196 5.80 -7.47 -0.51
N CYS A 197 5.13 -6.33 -0.71
CA CYS A 197 3.74 -6.34 -1.17
C CYS A 197 3.61 -6.86 -2.61
N GLY A 198 4.59 -6.61 -3.48
CA GLY A 198 4.65 -7.18 -4.83
C GLY A 198 4.88 -8.69 -4.85
N GLU A 199 5.79 -9.19 -4.00
CA GLU A 199 6.00 -10.62 -3.83
C GLU A 199 4.76 -11.32 -3.25
N LEU A 200 4.10 -10.71 -2.26
CA LEU A 200 2.85 -11.21 -1.72
C LEU A 200 1.74 -11.22 -2.79
N ALA A 201 1.59 -10.17 -3.58
CA ALA A 201 0.61 -10.14 -4.67
C ALA A 201 0.85 -11.27 -5.69
N THR A 202 2.12 -11.54 -6.00
CA THR A 202 2.49 -12.66 -6.88
C THR A 202 2.11 -14.01 -6.26
N LEU A 203 2.46 -14.24 -4.99
CA LEU A 203 2.08 -15.44 -4.25
C LEU A 203 0.56 -15.64 -4.24
N LEU A 204 -0.21 -14.58 -3.97
CA LEU A 204 -1.66 -14.66 -3.92
C LEU A 204 -2.27 -15.08 -5.27
N ASN A 205 -1.68 -14.63 -6.37
CA ASN A 205 -2.14 -14.91 -7.73
C ASN A 205 -1.68 -16.29 -8.25
N GLU A 206 -0.45 -16.70 -7.95
CA GLU A 206 0.09 -17.98 -8.44
C GLU A 206 -0.40 -19.20 -7.64
N GLU A 207 -0.79 -19.00 -6.39
CA GLU A 207 -1.29 -20.06 -5.49
C GLU A 207 -2.83 -20.06 -5.36
N ASP A 208 -3.55 -19.43 -6.30
CA ASP A 208 -5.03 -19.36 -6.33
C ASP A 208 -5.66 -18.91 -4.99
N MET A 209 -4.99 -18.00 -4.27
CA MET A 209 -5.42 -17.55 -2.94
C MET A 209 -6.45 -16.42 -3.00
N ILE A 210 -6.67 -15.84 -4.18
CA ILE A 210 -7.71 -14.85 -4.49
C ILE A 210 -8.65 -15.42 -5.56
N LYS A 211 -9.88 -14.92 -5.61
CA LYS A 211 -10.88 -15.37 -6.59
C LYS A 211 -10.77 -14.55 -7.90
N GLY A 212 -11.40 -15.04 -8.97
CA GLY A 212 -11.58 -14.27 -10.21
C GLY A 212 -10.70 -14.66 -11.39
N HIS A 213 -10.03 -15.82 -11.34
CA HIS A 213 -9.35 -16.44 -12.49
C HIS A 213 -10.34 -16.95 -13.56
#